data_AF-A0A923Q6J2-F1
#
_entry.id   AF-A0A923Q6J2-F1
#
_cell.length_a   1.000
_cell.length_b   1.000
_cell.length_c   1.000
_cell.angle_alpha   90.00
_cell.angle_beta   90.00
_cell.angle_gamma   90.00
#
_symmetry.space_group_name_H-M   'P 1'
#
loop_
_entity.id
_entity.type
_entity.pdbx_description
1 polymer ?
#
loop_
_entity_poly.entity_id
_entity_poly.type
_entity_poly.pdbx_seq_one_letter_code
_entity_poly.pdbx_strand_id
1 'polypeptide(L)'
;MIELERELQGTYKTIQISESQWEAEMTASATWSYYLGHFPEQAVLPAVAIIDISQFLLSQISPNSEKISKIQDFRIKNPVRPGDKI
;
A
#
# COMPACT_ATOMS: atom_id res chain seq x y z
N MET A 1 -14.49 -4.33 5.36
CA MET A 1 -13.08 -4.73 5.27
C MET A 1 -12.72 -4.65 3.80
N ILE A 2 -11.73 -3.84 3.42
CA ILE A 2 -11.35 -3.66 2.01
C ILE A 2 -10.66 -4.95 1.55
N GLU A 3 -11.08 -5.50 0.42
CA GLU A 3 -10.43 -6.66 -0.20
C GLU A 3 -9.16 -6.20 -0.95
N LEU A 4 -8.12 -5.85 -0.20
CA LEU A 4 -6.84 -5.36 -0.75
C LEU A 4 -6.25 -6.28 -1.80
N GLU A 5 -6.32 -7.59 -1.59
CA GLU A 5 -5.80 -8.57 -2.54
C GLU A 5 -6.43 -8.39 -3.93
N ARG A 6 -7.75 -8.17 -3.99
CA ARG A 6 -8.47 -7.92 -5.23
C ARG A 6 -8.13 -6.56 -5.84
N GLU A 7 -7.97 -5.53 -5.00
CA GLU A 7 -7.66 -4.18 -5.47
C GLU A 7 -6.23 -4.01 -5.97
N LEU A 8 -5.31 -4.81 -5.45
CA LEU A 8 -3.89 -4.76 -5.77
C LEU A 8 -3.48 -5.78 -6.83
N GLN A 9 -4.30 -6.79 -7.13
CA GLN A 9 -3.97 -7.86 -8.06
C GLN A 9 -3.48 -7.31 -9.41
N GLY A 10 -2.23 -7.63 -9.79
CA GLY A 10 -1.62 -7.21 -11.05
C GLY A 10 -1.25 -5.73 -11.14
N THR A 11 -1.38 -4.96 -10.05
CA THR A 11 -1.06 -3.52 -10.02
C THR A 11 0.27 -3.18 -9.37
N TYR A 12 0.92 -4.18 -8.75
CA TYR A 12 2.20 -4.00 -8.08
C TYR A 12 3.25 -5.00 -8.57
N LYS A 13 4.52 -4.61 -8.40
CA LYS A 13 5.69 -5.46 -8.60
C LYS A 13 6.55 -5.36 -7.35
N THR A 14 7.01 -6.48 -6.82
CA THR A 14 8.01 -6.52 -5.75
C THR A 14 9.38 -6.90 -6.32
N ILE A 15 10.42 -6.21 -5.87
CA ILE A 15 11.81 -6.46 -6.23
C ILE A 15 12.58 -6.70 -4.93
N GLN A 16 13.27 -7.84 -4.86
CA GLN A 16 14.19 -8.09 -3.77
C GLN A 16 15.50 -7.35 -4.03
N ILE A 17 15.89 -6.45 -3.12
CA ILE A 17 17.16 -5.72 -3.21
C ILE A 17 18.24 -6.44 -2.39
N SER A 18 17.86 -7.05 -1.27
CA SER A 18 18.73 -7.90 -0.44
C SER A 18 17.90 -8.92 0.35
N GLU A 19 18.54 -9.76 1.17
CA GLU A 19 17.83 -10.74 2.03
C GLU A 19 16.81 -10.08 2.97
N SER A 20 17.05 -8.84 3.39
CA SER A 20 16.21 -8.12 4.36
C SER A 20 15.52 -6.89 3.77
N GLN A 21 15.72 -6.59 2.48
CA GLN A 21 15.19 -5.40 1.84
C GLN A 21 14.43 -5.73 0.56
N TRP A 22 13.20 -5.20 0.51
CA TRP A 22 12.30 -5.33 -0.62
C TRP A 22 11.79 -3.96 -1.01
N GLU A 23 11.67 -3.75 -2.32
CA GLU A 23 10.99 -2.61 -2.90
C GLU A 23 9.70 -3.09 -3.55
N ALA A 24 8.66 -2.28 -3.44
CA ALA A 24 7.41 -2.51 -4.12
C ALA A 24 7.08 -1.26 -4.94
N GLU A 25 6.81 -1.46 -6.22
CA GLU A 25 6.37 -0.41 -7.12
C GLU A 25 4.92 -0.67 -7.50
N MET A 26 4.09 0.36 -7.48
CA MET A 26 2.70 0.27 -7.94
C MET A 26 2.19 1.59 -8.51
N THR A 27 1.08 1.52 -9.24
CA THR A 27 0.33 2.70 -9.67
C THR A 27 -0.99 2.75 -8.93
N ALA A 28 -1.28 3.87 -8.27
CA ALA A 28 -2.48 4.01 -7.47
C ALA A 28 -3.73 4.01 -8.35
N SER A 29 -4.60 3.00 -8.24
CA SER A 29 -5.81 2.95 -9.07
C SER A 29 -6.87 3.94 -8.59
N ALA A 30 -7.50 4.68 -9.51
CA ALA A 30 -8.65 5.52 -9.21
C ALA A 30 -9.84 4.75 -8.62
N THR A 31 -9.87 3.43 -8.81
CA THR A 31 -10.95 2.56 -8.35
C THR A 31 -10.73 1.98 -6.96
N TRP A 32 -9.63 2.30 -6.28
CA TRP A 32 -9.39 1.81 -4.93
C TRP A 32 -10.45 2.34 -3.96
N SER A 33 -10.99 1.45 -3.12
CA SER A 33 -12.04 1.80 -2.16
C SER A 33 -11.56 2.82 -1.14
N TYR A 34 -10.25 2.95 -0.94
CA TYR A 34 -9.63 3.95 -0.06
C TYR A 34 -9.96 5.40 -0.43
N TYR A 35 -10.28 5.68 -1.69
CA TYR A 35 -10.69 7.03 -2.10
C TYR A 35 -12.16 7.32 -1.79
N LEU A 36 -12.96 6.29 -1.52
CA LEU A 36 -14.38 6.44 -1.19
C LEU A 36 -14.52 6.96 0.24
N GLY A 37 -14.89 8.23 0.36
CA GLY A 37 -15.24 8.84 1.65
C GLY A 37 -14.07 9.30 2.52
N HIS A 38 -12.81 9.20 2.05
CA HIS A 38 -11.68 9.77 2.79
C HIS A 38 -11.69 11.30 2.74
N PHE A 39 -11.80 11.90 1.54
CA PHE A 39 -12.06 13.32 1.35
C PHE A 39 -13.03 13.52 0.18
N PRO A 40 -14.21 14.16 0.39
CA PRO A 40 -15.26 14.23 -0.63
C PRO A 40 -14.87 14.91 -1.94
N GLU A 41 -13.95 15.88 -1.88
CA GLU A 41 -13.57 16.71 -3.03
C GLU A 41 -12.15 16.43 -3.52
N GLN A 42 -11.40 15.58 -2.83
CA GLN A 42 -9.98 15.35 -3.14
C GLN A 42 -9.59 13.89 -2.90
N ALA A 43 -9.58 13.08 -3.95
CA ALA A 43 -9.09 11.71 -3.87
C ALA A 43 -7.60 11.69 -3.46
N VAL A 44 -7.34 11.38 -2.19
CA VAL A 44 -6.01 11.21 -1.61
C VAL A 44 -5.99 9.91 -0.83
N LEU A 45 -4.92 9.15 -0.99
CA LEU A 45 -4.76 7.88 -0.31
C LEU A 45 -4.52 8.14 1.19
N PRO A 46 -5.31 7.55 2.10
CA PRO A 46 -5.08 7.68 3.53
C PRO A 46 -3.77 7.00 3.95
N ALA A 47 -3.13 7.54 4.99
CA ALA A 47 -1.95 6.92 5.58
C ALA A 47 -2.21 5.47 6.03
N VAL A 48 -3.42 5.17 6.52
CA VAL A 48 -3.80 3.80 6.90
C VAL A 48 -3.80 2.83 5.72
N ALA A 49 -4.12 3.29 4.51
CA ALA A 49 -4.04 2.45 3.32
C ALA A 49 -2.61 2.04 3.00
N ILE A 50 -1.62 2.93 3.19
CA ILE A 50 -0.21 2.60 2.99
C ILE A 50 0.23 1.49 3.97
N ILE A 51 -0.24 1.55 5.21
CA ILE A 51 0.08 0.52 6.22
C ILE A 51 -0.57 -0.81 5.84
N ASP A 52 -1.84 -0.80 5.44
CA ASP A 52 -2.57 -1.99 5.01
C ASP A 52 -1.94 -2.65 3.77
N ILE A 53 -1.56 -1.83 2.76
CA ILE A 53 -0.82 -2.28 1.57
C ILE A 53 0.52 -2.89 1.99
N SER A 54 1.26 -2.25 2.90
CA SER A 54 2.54 -2.76 3.38
C SER A 54 2.39 -4.12 4.07
N GLN A 55 1.37 -4.28 4.92
CA GLN A 55 1.06 -5.55 5.57
C GLN A 55 0.73 -6.64 4.55
N PHE A 56 -0.07 -6.31 3.54
CA PHE A 56 -0.40 -7.24 2.46
C PHE A 56 0.86 -7.68 1.71
N LEU A 57 1.71 -6.73 1.27
CA LEU A 57 2.94 -7.04 0.55
C LEU A 57 3.90 -7.91 1.38
N LEU A 58 4.02 -7.64 2.68
CA LEU A 58 4.80 -8.47 3.59
C LEU A 58 4.30 -9.92 3.64
N SER A 59 2.98 -10.14 3.65
CA SER A 59 2.41 -11.50 3.60
C SER A 59 2.67 -12.23 2.29
N GLN A 60 2.85 -11.51 1.18
CA GLN A 60 3.19 -12.10 -0.12
C GLN A 60 4.67 -12.49 -0.19
N ILE A 61 5.54 -11.68 0.41
CA ILE A 61 7.00 -11.90 0.43
C ILE A 61 7.38 -12.98 1.44
N SER A 62 6.76 -12.95 2.62
CA SER A 62 6.98 -13.91 3.70
C SER A 62 5.61 -14.37 4.21
N PRO A 63 5.14 -15.56 3.77
CA PRO A 63 3.83 -16.10 4.17
C PRO A 63 3.67 -16.29 5.67
N ASN A 64 4.79 -16.41 6.39
CA ASN A 64 4.84 -16.51 7.86
C ASN A 64 5.15 -15.17 8.54
N SER A 65 5.09 -14.05 7.81
CA SER A 65 5.29 -12.73 8.40
C SER A 65 4.21 -12.45 9.43
N GLU A 66 4.64 -12.04 10.62
CA GLU A 66 3.74 -11.56 11.64
C GLU A 66 3.11 -10.24 11.20
N LYS A 67 1.96 -9.91 11.82
CA LYS A 67 1.35 -8.60 11.61
C LYS A 67 2.29 -7.50 12.12
N ILE A 68 2.30 -6.36 11.43
CA ILE A 68 2.98 -5.14 11.86
C ILE A 68 2.39 -4.75 13.22
N SER A 69 3.16 -4.98 14.28
CA SER A 69 2.77 -4.70 15.67
C SER A 69 3.18 -3.30 16.12
N LYS A 70 4.21 -2.73 15.48
CA LYS A 70 4.75 -1.40 15.79
C LYS A 70 5.39 -0.78 14.56
N ILE A 71 5.11 0.50 14.34
CA ILE A 71 5.80 1.34 13.37
C ILE A 71 6.67 2.32 14.16
N GLN A 72 7.99 2.28 13.99
CA GLN A 72 8.91 3.15 14.73
C GLN A 72 8.95 4.57 14.15
N ASP A 73 8.96 4.68 12.83
CA ASP A 73 8.91 5.93 12.09
C ASP A 73 8.07 5.73 10.83
N PHE A 74 7.30 6.74 10.47
CA PHE A 74 6.45 6.77 9.29
C PHE A 74 6.32 8.20 8.78
N ARG A 75 6.64 8.40 7.51
CA ARG A 75 6.54 9.72 6.88
C ARG A 75 6.04 9.60 5.44
N ILE A 76 4.93 10.26 5.17
CA ILE A 76 4.46 10.54 3.81
C ILE A 76 4.90 11.95 3.46
N LYS A 77 5.74 12.09 2.43
CA LYS A 77 6.22 13.41 1.98
C LYS A 77 5.21 14.11 1.06
N ASN A 78 4.56 13.34 0.20
CA ASN A 78 3.60 13.85 -0.79
C ASN A 78 2.30 13.06 -0.70
N PRO A 79 1.14 13.71 -0.82
CA PRO A 79 -0.13 13.00 -0.95
C PRO A 79 -0.10 12.14 -2.21
N VAL A 80 -0.63 10.92 -2.11
CA VAL A 80 -0.78 10.00 -3.23
C VAL A 80 -2.18 10.17 -3.80
N ARG A 81 -2.28 10.43 -5.10
CA ARG A 81 -3.53 10.56 -5.85
C ARG A 81 -3.70 9.39 -6.82
N PRO A 82 -4.92 9.16 -7.32
CA PRO A 82 -5.13 8.26 -8.44
C PRO A 82 -4.19 8.54 -9.62
N GLY A 83 -3.54 7.49 -10.14
CA GLY A 83 -2.59 7.54 -11.24
C GLY A 83 -1.13 7.79 -10.83
N ASP A 84 -0.88 8.18 -9.58
CA ASP A 84 0.49 8.37 -9.10
C ASP A 84 1.22 7.02 -8.99
N LYS A 85 2.53 7.05 -9.26
CA LYS A 85 3.43 5.93 -8.98
C LYS A 85 3.95 6.03 -7.56
N ILE A 86 3.96 4.90 -6.87
CA ILE A 86 4.41 4.73 -5.49
C ILE A 86 5.45 3.62 -5.44
#